data_AF-A0A372IQL4-F1
#
_entry.id   AF-A0A372IQL4-F1
#
_cell.length_a   1.000
_cell.length_b   1.000
_cell.length_c   1.000
_cell.angle_alpha   90.00
_cell.angle_beta   90.00
_cell.angle_gamma   90.00
#
_symmetry.space_group_name_H-M   'P 1'
#
loop_
_entity.id
_entity.type
_entity.pdbx_description
1 polymer ?
#
loop_
_entity_poly.entity_id
_entity_poly.type
_entity_poly.pdbx_seq_one_letter_code
_entity_poly.pdbx_strand_id
1 'polypeptide(L)'
;MRSGRHAGRRRSALITLFMAAGLCVAAAQPQKNAAAAVPDLQPTTRIPVEPLGFMPQGGFYMSYRLSSASLGFLDNDHLLFTFRPGGLMKRLPGDEDGDEDQDIRAVVLDIATGKAGQPAEWRMHDRSRYMWPVAGGEFLIRMRNSLFLTDSSLRLRPWLNLPEDLRAVQISPDGTTLALEMNEPAPPASQNTVLGDKPAAPEKKIKIIIVPVGSHDAEAASETHNPVMLPMIPGGLLETLEGKKADTWAIRSVLFRGDPKIVAEVQSRCQPTLNPVSATVTLVVGCYQSLGDQHVVALSADGHQLWEQRWQARYVWPTFDFARNGSRFVYSTLDLGRPIGTMDPFDSTDVKAQMVGVFDTATGKLALVRNASPVMSAGQNYALSADGRRFAILRDDAIEIYDLPPVAEPAPGPAAQTQASKQGSGKK
;
A
#
# COMPACT_ATOMS: atom_id res chain seq x y z
N MET A 1 27.37 -51.87 -47.90
CA MET A 1 28.01 -52.60 -49.01
C MET A 1 28.01 -51.70 -50.24
N ARG A 2 29.20 -51.41 -50.82
CA ARG A 2 29.52 -50.79 -52.14
C ARG A 2 28.76 -49.50 -52.54
N SER A 3 29.41 -48.34 -52.62
CA SER A 3 30.40 -47.87 -53.62
C SER A 3 29.75 -46.97 -54.67
N GLY A 4 30.31 -45.77 -54.89
CA GLY A 4 29.98 -44.96 -56.07
C GLY A 4 30.44 -43.50 -55.99
N ARG A 5 31.75 -43.26 -56.16
CA ARG A 5 32.33 -41.94 -56.45
C ARG A 5 32.02 -41.57 -57.91
N HIS A 6 31.78 -40.29 -58.19
CA HIS A 6 32.30 -39.67 -59.41
C HIS A 6 32.89 -38.30 -59.12
N ALA A 7 34.13 -38.14 -59.60
CA ALA A 7 34.93 -36.93 -59.58
C ALA A 7 34.74 -36.15 -60.89
N GLY A 8 34.81 -34.82 -60.81
CA GLY A 8 34.87 -33.93 -61.97
C GLY A 8 35.65 -32.66 -61.62
N ARG A 9 36.91 -32.62 -62.04
CA ARG A 9 37.94 -31.60 -61.79
C ARG A 9 37.93 -30.60 -62.96
N ARG A 10 38.07 -29.28 -62.74
CA ARG A 10 38.97 -28.38 -63.50
C ARG A 10 38.90 -26.88 -63.09
N ARG A 11 40.06 -26.39 -62.65
CA ARG A 11 40.82 -25.17 -63.03
C ARG A 11 40.22 -23.77 -62.76
N SER A 12 40.83 -23.14 -61.75
CA SER A 12 41.59 -21.88 -61.78
C SER A 12 41.02 -20.65 -62.51
N ALA A 13 40.73 -19.59 -61.73
CA ALA A 13 41.21 -18.24 -62.01
C ALA A 13 41.19 -17.41 -60.70
N LEU A 14 42.35 -16.88 -60.32
CA LEU A 14 42.47 -15.79 -59.35
C LEU A 14 41.83 -14.54 -59.98
N ILE A 15 40.88 -13.91 -59.28
CA ILE A 15 40.63 -12.47 -59.40
C ILE A 15 40.58 -11.92 -57.98
N THR A 16 41.64 -11.19 -57.65
CA THR A 16 41.76 -10.33 -56.48
C THR A 16 40.83 -9.14 -56.68
N LEU A 17 39.81 -8.98 -55.83
CA LEU A 17 39.09 -7.72 -55.70
C LEU A 17 39.09 -7.31 -54.23
N PHE A 18 39.78 -6.22 -53.96
CA PHE A 18 39.73 -5.47 -52.72
C PHE A 18 38.29 -4.98 -52.48
N MET A 19 37.64 -5.46 -51.42
CA MET A 19 36.59 -4.69 -50.74
C MET A 19 36.92 -4.60 -49.26
N ALA A 20 37.37 -3.42 -48.86
CA ALA A 20 37.42 -2.99 -47.48
C ALA A 20 35.97 -2.86 -46.97
N ALA A 21 35.43 -3.94 -46.40
CA ALA A 21 34.26 -3.86 -45.55
C ALA A 21 34.75 -3.41 -44.16
N GLY A 22 34.59 -2.12 -43.89
CA GLY A 22 34.82 -1.54 -42.57
C GLY A 22 33.98 -2.29 -41.53
N LEU A 23 34.66 -2.93 -40.58
CA LEU A 23 34.06 -3.34 -39.33
C LEU A 23 33.64 -2.07 -38.57
N CYS A 24 32.41 -1.61 -38.77
CA CYS A 24 31.73 -0.86 -37.72
C CYS A 24 31.31 -1.88 -36.65
N VAL A 25 32.22 -2.16 -35.73
CA VAL A 25 31.85 -2.68 -34.41
C VAL A 25 30.99 -1.58 -33.77
N ALA A 26 29.68 -1.68 -33.92
CA ALA A 26 28.75 -0.95 -33.07
C ALA A 26 28.95 -1.52 -31.67
N ALA A 27 29.81 -0.88 -30.89
CA ALA A 27 29.92 -1.13 -29.47
C ALA A 27 28.53 -0.94 -28.87
N ALA A 28 27.89 -2.05 -28.46
CA ALA A 28 26.72 -2.01 -27.63
C ALA A 28 27.12 -1.29 -26.34
N GLN A 29 26.82 0.01 -26.28
CA GLN A 29 26.96 0.76 -25.04
C GLN A 29 25.97 0.14 -24.06
N PRO A 30 26.42 -0.36 -22.90
CA PRO A 30 25.50 -0.76 -21.85
C PRO A 30 24.73 0.49 -21.48
N GLN A 31 23.41 0.46 -21.69
CA GLN A 31 22.50 1.51 -21.29
C GLN A 31 22.54 1.56 -19.76
N LYS A 32 23.44 2.41 -19.26
CA LYS A 32 23.63 2.71 -17.85
C LYS A 32 22.40 3.49 -17.45
N ASN A 33 21.33 2.78 -17.08
CA ASN A 33 20.21 3.36 -16.33
C ASN A 33 20.79 3.80 -14.99
N ALA A 34 21.37 5.00 -14.96
CA ALA A 34 21.70 5.68 -13.73
C ALA A 34 20.35 5.93 -13.05
N ALA A 35 19.97 5.06 -12.11
CA ALA A 35 18.90 5.35 -11.18
C ALA A 35 19.24 6.71 -10.57
N ALA A 36 18.42 7.72 -10.86
CA ALA A 36 18.61 9.04 -10.30
C ALA A 36 18.67 8.89 -8.78
N ALA A 37 19.73 9.40 -8.15
CA ALA A 37 19.87 9.35 -6.71
C ALA A 37 18.63 10.01 -6.06
N VAL A 38 18.08 9.36 -5.05
CA VAL A 38 16.98 9.94 -4.25
C VAL A 38 17.52 11.21 -3.60
N PRO A 39 16.83 12.36 -3.71
CA PRO A 39 17.27 13.59 -3.08
C PRO A 39 17.48 13.38 -1.56
N ASP A 40 18.60 13.86 -1.04
CA ASP A 40 18.81 13.88 0.41
C ASP A 40 18.14 15.12 1.02
N LEU A 41 16.84 15.02 1.28
CA LEU A 41 16.05 16.10 1.85
C LEU A 41 16.27 16.19 3.36
N GLN A 42 16.51 17.39 3.88
CA GLN A 42 16.49 17.63 5.33
C GLN A 42 15.06 17.91 5.80
N PRO A 43 14.69 17.51 7.03
CA PRO A 43 13.38 17.86 7.57
C PRO A 43 13.25 19.37 7.70
N THR A 44 12.13 19.92 7.23
CA THR A 44 11.81 21.35 7.34
C THR A 44 11.32 21.71 8.73
N THR A 45 10.78 20.73 9.46
CA THR A 45 10.37 20.88 10.86
C THR A 45 10.64 19.58 11.62
N ARG A 46 11.02 19.71 12.89
CA ARG A 46 11.23 18.59 13.80
C ARG A 46 10.55 18.89 15.13
N ILE A 47 9.54 18.11 15.49
CA ILE A 47 8.73 18.29 16.70
C ILE A 47 9.11 17.19 17.70
N PRO A 48 9.79 17.49 18.82
CA PRO A 48 10.10 16.50 19.84
C PRO A 48 8.82 15.89 20.42
N VAL A 49 8.79 14.57 20.60
CA VAL A 49 7.60 13.86 21.09
C VAL A 49 7.62 13.58 22.60
N GLU A 50 8.78 13.66 23.23
CA GLU A 50 8.93 13.51 24.69
C GLU A 50 8.09 14.54 25.47
N PRO A 51 8.08 15.85 25.12
CA PRO A 51 7.21 16.82 25.79
C PRO A 51 5.71 16.56 25.63
N LEU A 52 5.32 15.76 24.63
CA LEU A 52 3.93 15.34 24.42
C LEU A 52 3.54 14.18 25.35
N GLY A 53 4.53 13.48 25.92
CA GLY A 53 4.37 12.28 26.73
C GLY A 53 4.38 10.98 25.92
N PHE A 54 4.86 11.02 24.67
CA PHE A 54 5.02 9.80 23.87
C PHE A 54 6.16 8.95 24.42
N MET A 55 5.91 7.64 24.49
CA MET A 55 6.92 6.64 24.78
C MET A 55 6.83 5.50 23.75
N PRO A 56 7.95 5.10 23.12
CA PRO A 56 7.95 3.98 22.20
C PRO A 56 7.53 2.70 22.93
N GLN A 57 6.65 1.93 22.28
CA GLN A 57 6.19 0.66 22.85
C GLN A 57 7.22 -0.46 22.61
N GLY A 58 7.19 -1.48 23.46
CA GLY A 58 8.09 -2.64 23.34
C GLY A 58 7.78 -3.54 22.14
N GLY A 59 8.71 -4.47 21.85
CA GLY A 59 8.65 -5.35 20.68
C GLY A 59 7.38 -6.21 20.53
N PHE A 60 6.61 -6.40 21.61
CA PHE A 60 5.29 -7.04 21.56
C PHE A 60 4.35 -6.38 20.53
N TYR A 61 4.30 -5.05 20.47
CA TYR A 61 3.45 -4.35 19.49
C TYR A 61 3.88 -4.63 18.05
N MET A 62 5.19 -4.74 17.83
CA MET A 62 5.74 -5.05 16.52
C MET A 62 5.42 -6.50 16.09
N SER A 63 5.60 -7.49 16.96
CA SER A 63 5.37 -8.89 16.57
C SER A 63 3.90 -9.19 16.25
N TYR A 64 2.96 -8.53 16.92
CA TYR A 64 1.52 -8.75 16.75
C TYR A 64 0.83 -7.73 15.83
N ARG A 65 1.59 -6.81 15.22
CA ARG A 65 1.08 -5.72 14.35
C ARG A 65 -0.01 -4.89 15.04
N LEU A 66 0.23 -4.57 16.30
CA LEU A 66 -0.68 -3.79 17.13
C LEU A 66 -0.43 -2.30 16.95
N SER A 67 -1.50 -1.51 16.99
CA SER A 67 -1.46 -0.06 16.86
C SER A 67 -1.34 0.59 18.23
N SER A 68 -0.33 1.45 18.37
CA SER A 68 -0.07 2.22 19.60
C SER A 68 0.19 3.69 19.34
N ALA A 69 0.39 4.09 18.09
CA ALA A 69 0.51 5.47 17.67
C ALA A 69 0.06 5.60 16.22
N SER A 70 -0.38 6.80 15.84
CA SER A 70 -0.72 7.12 14.46
C SER A 70 -0.45 8.59 14.15
N LEU A 71 -0.03 8.84 12.91
CA LEU A 71 0.12 10.17 12.31
C LEU A 71 -0.89 10.31 11.17
N GLY A 72 -1.39 11.53 10.98
CA GLY A 72 -2.22 11.86 9.83
C GLY A 72 -2.33 13.37 9.65
N PHE A 73 -2.31 13.84 8.41
CA PHE A 73 -2.54 15.26 8.11
C PHE A 73 -4.04 15.58 8.18
N LEU A 74 -4.41 16.57 8.98
CA LEU A 74 -5.75 17.19 8.95
C LEU A 74 -5.87 18.05 7.69
N ASP A 75 -4.86 18.90 7.49
CA ASP A 75 -4.66 19.74 6.33
C ASP A 75 -3.15 19.85 6.06
N ASN A 76 -2.72 20.83 5.26
CA ASN A 76 -1.31 20.96 4.93
C ASN A 76 -0.46 21.43 6.12
N ASP A 77 -1.04 22.15 7.08
CA ASP A 77 -0.33 22.85 8.17
C ASP A 77 -0.56 22.22 9.55
N HIS A 78 -1.51 21.28 9.66
CA HIS A 78 -1.84 20.60 10.91
C HIS A 78 -1.72 19.08 10.80
N LEU A 79 -1.09 18.48 11.80
CA LEU A 79 -0.92 17.04 11.94
C LEU A 79 -1.67 16.53 13.18
N LEU A 80 -2.48 15.49 13.02
CA LEU A 80 -2.98 14.71 14.13
C LEU A 80 -1.94 13.66 14.51
N PHE A 81 -1.49 13.70 15.77
CA PHE A 81 -0.68 12.67 16.38
C PHE A 81 -1.46 12.00 17.50
N THR A 82 -1.64 10.70 17.40
CA THR A 82 -2.25 9.88 18.45
C THR A 82 -1.24 8.89 18.98
N PHE A 83 -1.27 8.61 20.28
CA PHE A 83 -0.40 7.62 20.88
C PHE A 83 -0.93 7.11 22.22
N ARG A 84 -0.53 5.90 22.57
CA ARG A 84 -0.73 5.32 23.90
C ARG A 84 0.23 5.99 24.89
N PRO A 85 -0.26 6.68 25.94
CA PRO A 85 0.60 7.14 27.02
C PRO A 85 1.13 5.94 27.82
N GLY A 86 2.32 6.07 28.38
CA GLY A 86 2.86 5.07 29.31
C GLY A 86 2.06 5.01 30.61
N GLY A 87 2.05 3.86 31.28
CA GLY A 87 1.51 3.71 32.64
C GLY A 87 0.47 2.59 32.81
N LEU A 88 -0.03 2.49 34.04
CA LEU A 88 -1.12 1.59 34.40
C LEU A 88 -2.46 2.26 34.07
N MET A 89 -3.39 1.48 33.53
CA MET A 89 -4.75 1.94 33.26
C MET A 89 -5.67 1.64 34.43
N LYS A 90 -6.62 2.54 34.64
CA LYS A 90 -7.75 2.27 35.53
C LYS A 90 -8.75 1.35 34.82
N ARG A 91 -9.29 0.36 35.54
CA ARG A 91 -10.45 -0.40 35.09
C ARG A 91 -11.71 0.46 35.25
N LEU A 92 -12.51 0.55 34.21
CA LEU A 92 -13.78 1.27 34.22
C LEU A 92 -14.95 0.29 34.30
N PRO A 93 -16.09 0.69 34.92
CA PRO A 93 -17.32 -0.07 34.80
C PRO A 93 -17.75 -0.13 33.33
N GLY A 94 -17.78 -1.33 32.74
CA GLY A 94 -18.11 -1.53 31.32
C GLY A 94 -16.98 -2.11 30.47
N ASP A 95 -15.74 -2.18 31.00
CA ASP A 95 -14.66 -2.93 30.36
C ASP A 95 -15.06 -4.42 30.37
N GLU A 96 -15.18 -5.04 29.19
CA GLU A 96 -15.57 -6.45 29.09
C GLU A 96 -14.40 -7.39 29.36
N ASP A 97 -14.70 -8.58 29.89
CA ASP A 97 -13.71 -9.62 30.10
C ASP A 97 -13.16 -10.08 28.73
N GLY A 98 -11.90 -9.72 28.46
CA GLY A 98 -11.21 -10.05 27.21
C GLY A 98 -10.83 -8.84 26.35
N ASP A 99 -11.31 -7.64 26.69
CA ASP A 99 -10.90 -6.42 25.99
C ASP A 99 -9.38 -6.18 26.17
N GLU A 100 -8.73 -5.77 25.08
CA GLU A 100 -7.33 -5.37 25.09
C GLU A 100 -7.21 -3.85 25.20
N ASP A 101 -7.89 -3.30 26.21
CA ASP A 101 -8.05 -1.87 26.42
C ASP A 101 -6.72 -1.09 26.30
N GLN A 102 -6.81 0.13 25.78
CA GLN A 102 -5.75 1.12 25.81
C GLN A 102 -6.31 2.55 25.86
N ASP A 103 -5.68 3.41 26.65
CA ASP A 103 -5.90 4.85 26.54
C ASP A 103 -5.06 5.37 25.37
N ILE A 104 -5.62 6.26 24.55
CA ILE A 104 -4.95 6.93 23.45
C ILE A 104 -5.08 8.43 23.66
N ARG A 105 -3.94 9.11 23.78
CA ARG A 105 -3.86 10.56 23.72
C ARG A 105 -3.84 11.01 22.27
N ALA A 106 -4.67 11.97 21.92
CA ALA A 106 -4.71 12.64 20.63
C ALA A 106 -4.29 14.11 20.78
N VAL A 107 -3.44 14.60 19.89
CA VAL A 107 -2.93 15.97 19.89
C VAL A 107 -2.87 16.49 18.45
N VAL A 108 -3.38 17.71 18.23
CA VAL A 108 -3.18 18.43 16.97
C VAL A 108 -1.89 19.25 17.08
N LEU A 109 -0.99 19.08 16.11
CA LEU A 109 0.28 19.78 16.02
C LEU A 109 0.22 20.81 14.89
N ASP A 110 0.53 22.07 15.20
CA ASP A 110 0.80 23.09 14.19
C ASP A 110 2.23 22.89 13.66
N ILE A 111 2.36 22.62 12.36
CA ILE A 111 3.65 22.27 11.74
C ILE A 111 4.58 23.49 11.71
N ALA A 112 4.06 24.69 11.42
CA ALA A 112 4.90 25.87 11.26
C ALA A 112 5.57 26.30 12.58
N THR A 113 4.88 26.12 13.71
CA THR A 113 5.34 26.55 15.03
C THR A 113 5.84 25.40 15.90
N GLY A 114 5.55 24.15 15.53
CA GLY A 114 5.81 22.96 16.33
C GLY A 114 4.98 22.88 17.62
N LYS A 115 3.94 23.72 17.77
CA LYS A 115 3.13 23.78 18.98
C LYS A 115 2.04 22.72 18.97
N ALA A 116 1.85 22.10 20.12
CA ALA A 116 0.72 21.22 20.39
C ALA A 116 -0.51 22.01 20.85
N GLY A 117 -1.67 21.65 20.30
CA GLY A 117 -2.98 22.05 20.81
C GLY A 117 -3.36 21.33 22.10
N GLN A 118 -4.59 21.58 22.57
CA GLN A 118 -5.12 20.86 23.73
C GLN A 118 -5.30 19.37 23.40
N PRO A 119 -4.81 18.45 24.25
CA PRO A 119 -4.96 17.03 24.02
C PRO A 119 -6.40 16.57 24.29
N ALA A 120 -6.79 15.45 23.66
CA ALA A 120 -7.93 14.65 24.04
C ALA A 120 -7.47 13.24 24.45
N GLU A 121 -8.21 12.58 25.33
CA GLU A 121 -7.95 11.19 25.74
C GLU A 121 -9.11 10.31 25.28
N TRP A 122 -8.78 9.19 24.64
CA TRP A 122 -9.73 8.26 24.05
C TRP A 122 -9.50 6.86 24.63
N ARG A 123 -10.55 6.24 25.19
CA ARG A 123 -10.50 4.84 25.61
C ARG A 123 -10.80 3.95 24.42
N MET A 124 -9.81 3.15 24.01
CA MET A 124 -9.98 2.11 23.00
C MET A 124 -10.12 0.75 23.69
N HIS A 125 -10.91 -0.14 23.10
CA HIS A 125 -11.18 -1.48 23.65
C HIS A 125 -10.35 -2.61 23.04
N ASP A 126 -9.49 -2.26 22.07
CA ASP A 126 -8.56 -3.20 21.47
C ASP A 126 -7.32 -2.46 20.91
N ARG A 127 -6.40 -3.25 20.33
CA ARG A 127 -5.11 -2.76 19.80
C ARG A 127 -4.99 -2.82 18.29
N SER A 128 -6.09 -2.96 17.57
CA SER A 128 -6.10 -2.91 16.11
C SER A 128 -5.97 -1.47 15.61
N ARG A 129 -5.78 -1.31 14.30
CA ARG A 129 -5.84 0.01 13.67
C ARG A 129 -7.15 0.70 14.04
N TYR A 130 -7.05 1.97 14.42
CA TYR A 130 -8.19 2.75 14.92
C TYR A 130 -8.36 4.10 14.24
N MET A 131 -7.46 4.50 13.33
CA MET A 131 -7.48 5.82 12.71
C MET A 131 -7.24 5.76 11.19
N TRP A 132 -8.09 6.47 10.43
CA TRP A 132 -7.95 6.66 8.98
C TRP A 132 -8.26 8.11 8.61
N PRO A 133 -7.42 8.79 7.81
CA PRO A 133 -7.79 10.07 7.24
C PRO A 133 -8.94 9.90 6.26
N VAL A 134 -9.94 10.78 6.31
CA VAL A 134 -11.04 10.84 5.33
C VAL A 134 -11.02 12.19 4.60
N ALA A 135 -11.91 12.40 3.64
CA ALA A 135 -12.06 13.70 2.97
C ALA A 135 -12.44 14.82 3.97
N GLY A 136 -12.21 16.07 3.59
CA GLY A 136 -12.65 17.24 4.39
C GLY A 136 -11.81 17.58 5.63
N GLY A 137 -10.65 16.93 5.81
CA GLY A 137 -9.80 17.17 6.99
C GLY A 137 -10.33 16.53 8.26
N GLU A 138 -11.15 15.49 8.10
CA GLU A 138 -11.66 14.67 9.18
C GLU A 138 -10.88 13.34 9.28
N PHE A 139 -11.05 12.67 10.40
CA PHE A 139 -10.56 11.31 10.65
C PHE A 139 -11.71 10.40 11.06
N LEU A 140 -11.70 9.19 10.51
CA LEU A 140 -12.49 8.08 11.02
C LEU A 140 -11.74 7.46 12.21
N ILE A 141 -12.42 7.36 13.34
CA ILE A 141 -11.93 6.69 14.55
C ILE A 141 -12.79 5.46 14.83
N ARG A 142 -12.16 4.29 14.95
CA ARG A 142 -12.82 3.05 15.35
C ARG A 142 -12.60 2.78 16.84
N MET A 143 -13.70 2.59 17.56
CA MET A 143 -13.70 2.08 18.93
C MET A 143 -14.60 0.86 18.96
N ARG A 144 -13.99 -0.34 18.98
CA ARG A 144 -14.72 -1.61 18.94
C ARG A 144 -15.64 -1.67 17.71
N ASN A 145 -16.96 -1.72 17.93
CA ASN A 145 -18.00 -1.84 16.90
C ASN A 145 -18.58 -0.46 16.49
N SER A 146 -18.06 0.62 17.07
CA SER A 146 -18.50 1.98 16.81
C SER A 146 -17.47 2.75 16.00
N LEU A 147 -17.94 3.55 15.06
CA LEU A 147 -17.17 4.45 14.22
C LEU A 147 -17.57 5.89 14.51
N PHE A 148 -16.56 6.74 14.68
CA PHE A 148 -16.69 8.15 14.99
C PHE A 148 -15.97 8.98 13.93
N LEU A 149 -16.48 10.18 13.67
CA LEU A 149 -15.78 11.20 12.92
C LEU A 149 -15.20 12.24 13.88
N THR A 150 -13.99 12.70 13.60
CA THR A 150 -13.33 13.76 14.36
C THR A 150 -12.59 14.70 13.42
N ASP A 151 -12.27 15.88 13.92
CA ASP A 151 -11.58 16.96 13.21
C ASP A 151 -10.52 17.58 14.14
N SER A 152 -10.05 18.79 13.82
CA SER A 152 -9.06 19.50 14.64
C SER A 152 -9.54 19.82 16.07
N SER A 153 -10.85 19.72 16.37
CA SER A 153 -11.38 19.86 17.74
C SER A 153 -11.20 18.61 18.59
N LEU A 154 -10.79 17.48 18.00
CA LEU A 154 -10.61 16.18 18.63
C LEU A 154 -11.90 15.60 19.27
N ARG A 155 -13.06 16.22 19.02
CA ARG A 155 -14.35 15.75 19.52
C ARG A 155 -14.88 14.64 18.63
N LEU A 156 -15.08 13.47 19.24
CA LEU A 156 -15.65 12.30 18.59
C LEU A 156 -17.15 12.49 18.36
N ARG A 157 -17.56 12.57 17.10
CA ARG A 157 -18.95 12.54 16.68
C ARG A 157 -19.33 11.11 16.30
N PRO A 158 -20.29 10.48 16.99
CA PRO A 158 -20.77 9.16 16.60
C PRO A 158 -21.27 9.17 15.16
N TRP A 159 -20.88 8.18 14.36
CA TRP A 159 -21.32 8.07 12.97
C TRP A 159 -22.03 6.74 12.69
N LEU A 160 -21.34 5.61 12.93
CA LEU A 160 -21.92 4.27 12.78
C LEU A 160 -21.75 3.48 14.06
N ASN A 161 -22.79 2.75 14.44
CA ASN A 161 -22.71 1.75 15.49
C ASN A 161 -23.16 0.42 14.91
N LEU A 162 -22.23 -0.53 14.81
CA LEU A 162 -22.47 -1.80 14.17
C LEU A 162 -23.01 -2.80 15.20
N PRO A 163 -24.05 -3.59 14.84
CA PRO A 163 -24.62 -4.57 15.76
C PRO A 163 -23.71 -5.78 15.96
N GLU A 164 -22.83 -6.07 14.99
CA GLU A 164 -21.89 -7.18 15.03
C GLU A 164 -20.44 -6.74 15.34
N ASP A 165 -19.60 -7.71 15.70
CA ASP A 165 -18.18 -7.47 15.99
C ASP A 165 -17.42 -7.03 14.75
N LEU A 166 -17.01 -5.76 14.74
CA LEU A 166 -16.22 -5.15 13.68
C LEU A 166 -14.77 -5.64 13.76
N ARG A 167 -14.36 -6.38 12.74
CA ARG A 167 -13.02 -6.98 12.65
C ARG A 167 -12.01 -6.09 11.95
N ALA A 168 -12.43 -5.48 10.84
CA ALA A 168 -11.54 -4.71 9.99
C ALA A 168 -12.28 -3.56 9.33
N VAL A 169 -11.54 -2.47 9.12
CA VAL A 169 -11.97 -1.30 8.37
C VAL A 169 -10.91 -1.02 7.34
N GLN A 170 -11.34 -0.92 6.09
CA GLN A 170 -10.50 -0.52 4.97
C GLN A 170 -11.09 0.75 4.36
N ILE A 171 -10.23 1.64 3.87
CA ILE A 171 -10.63 2.87 3.18
C ILE A 171 -10.03 2.89 1.78
N SER A 172 -10.79 3.34 0.79
CA SER A 172 -10.28 3.53 -0.56
C SER A 172 -9.19 4.62 -0.58
N PRO A 173 -8.24 4.59 -1.53
CA PRO A 173 -7.12 5.53 -1.55
C PRO A 173 -7.51 7.02 -1.63
N ASP A 174 -8.68 7.32 -2.19
CA ASP A 174 -9.25 8.67 -2.26
C ASP A 174 -9.99 9.10 -0.97
N GLY A 175 -10.16 8.20 -0.01
CA GLY A 175 -10.78 8.48 1.27
C GLY A 175 -12.31 8.58 1.24
N THR A 176 -12.97 8.06 0.20
CA THR A 176 -14.41 8.26 -0.03
C THR A 176 -15.26 7.03 0.26
N THR A 177 -14.68 5.83 0.22
CA THR A 177 -15.38 4.56 0.36
C THR A 177 -14.77 3.74 1.48
N LEU A 178 -15.61 3.13 2.31
CA LEU A 178 -15.20 2.26 3.39
C LEU A 178 -15.72 0.85 3.15
N ALA A 179 -14.87 -0.14 3.42
CA ALA A 179 -15.29 -1.52 3.61
C ALA A 179 -15.19 -1.89 5.09
N LEU A 180 -16.29 -2.43 5.61
CA LEU A 180 -16.45 -2.87 6.98
C LEU A 180 -16.60 -4.39 6.99
N GLU A 181 -15.68 -5.09 7.66
CA GLU A 181 -15.74 -6.54 7.85
C GLU A 181 -16.20 -6.87 9.27
N MET A 182 -17.24 -7.67 9.38
CA MET A 182 -17.84 -8.03 10.67
C MET A 182 -17.99 -9.55 10.79
N ASN A 183 -17.95 -10.07 12.02
CA ASN A 183 -18.31 -11.46 12.28
C ASN A 183 -19.83 -11.62 12.21
N GLU A 184 -20.33 -12.57 11.42
CA GLU A 184 -21.72 -12.99 11.60
C GLU A 184 -21.87 -13.78 12.89
N PRO A 185 -23.00 -13.61 13.61
CA PRO A 185 -23.32 -14.46 14.75
C PRO A 185 -23.31 -15.92 14.33
N ALA A 186 -22.65 -16.78 15.11
CA ALA A 186 -22.71 -18.21 14.86
C ALA A 186 -24.18 -18.68 14.94
N PRO A 187 -24.67 -19.49 13.99
CA PRO A 187 -25.99 -20.08 14.11
C PRO A 187 -26.07 -20.88 15.43
N PRO A 188 -27.24 -20.91 16.10
CA PRO A 188 -27.40 -21.66 17.34
C PRO A 188 -27.02 -23.12 17.10
N ALA A 189 -26.20 -23.67 18.00
CA ALA A 189 -25.74 -25.05 17.89
C ALA A 189 -26.94 -26.00 17.78
N SER A 190 -27.00 -26.79 16.71
CA SER A 190 -28.00 -27.84 16.58
C SER A 190 -27.81 -28.86 17.70
N GLN A 191 -28.82 -29.06 18.55
CA GLN A 191 -28.78 -29.99 19.69
C GLN A 191 -28.69 -31.48 19.31
N ASN A 192 -28.51 -31.81 18.02
CA ASN A 192 -28.36 -33.17 17.54
C ASN A 192 -26.89 -33.62 17.56
N THR A 193 -26.25 -33.59 18.72
CA THR A 193 -24.97 -34.28 18.93
C THR A 193 -25.24 -35.69 19.45
N VAL A 194 -24.96 -36.69 18.61
CA VAL A 194 -24.75 -38.08 19.06
C VAL A 194 -23.53 -38.08 20.00
N LEU A 195 -23.63 -38.76 21.14
CA LEU A 195 -22.52 -38.92 22.09
C LEU A 195 -21.28 -39.47 21.36
N GLY A 196 -20.22 -38.66 21.23
CA GLY A 196 -18.92 -39.09 20.70
C GLY A 196 -18.37 -38.24 19.56
N ASP A 197 -19.22 -37.53 18.81
CA ASP A 197 -18.75 -36.61 17.77
C ASP A 197 -18.58 -35.20 18.31
N LYS A 198 -17.37 -34.65 18.19
CA LYS A 198 -17.13 -33.22 18.43
C LYS A 198 -17.90 -32.49 17.32
N PRO A 199 -18.96 -31.70 17.64
CA PRO A 199 -19.66 -30.97 16.60
C PRO A 199 -18.64 -30.11 15.85
N ALA A 200 -18.65 -30.19 14.52
CA ALA A 200 -17.90 -29.26 13.71
C ALA A 200 -18.30 -27.85 14.16
N ALA A 201 -17.33 -27.03 14.58
CA ALA A 201 -17.63 -25.67 14.95
C ALA A 201 -18.32 -25.02 13.74
N PRO A 202 -19.50 -24.39 13.92
CA PRO A 202 -20.18 -23.74 12.81
C PRO A 202 -19.21 -22.73 12.18
N GLU A 203 -19.05 -22.79 10.85
CA GLU A 203 -18.18 -21.87 10.14
C GLU A 203 -18.68 -20.44 10.38
N LYS A 204 -17.82 -19.60 10.98
CA LYS A 204 -18.13 -18.19 11.18
C LYS A 204 -18.03 -17.49 9.82
N LYS A 205 -19.18 -17.10 9.28
CA LYS A 205 -19.23 -16.23 8.11
C LYS A 205 -18.76 -14.82 8.49
N ILE A 206 -18.15 -14.15 7.53
CA ILE A 206 -17.73 -12.76 7.61
C ILE A 206 -18.62 -11.96 6.68
N LYS A 207 -19.29 -10.95 7.23
CA LYS A 207 -20.08 -10.01 6.47
C LYS A 207 -19.23 -8.81 6.08
N ILE A 208 -19.31 -8.41 4.83
CA ILE A 208 -18.64 -7.24 4.29
C ILE A 208 -19.70 -6.26 3.85
N ILE A 209 -19.62 -5.02 4.32
CA ILE A 209 -20.47 -3.92 3.86
C ILE A 209 -19.57 -2.82 3.31
N ILE A 210 -19.93 -2.32 2.14
CA ILE A 210 -19.28 -1.16 1.52
C ILE A 210 -20.20 0.05 1.66
N VAL A 211 -19.69 1.11 2.28
CA VAL A 211 -20.42 2.35 2.56
C VAL A 211 -19.61 3.56 2.10
N PRO A 212 -20.23 4.57 1.48
CA PRO A 212 -19.59 5.87 1.32
C PRO A 212 -19.30 6.50 2.68
N VAL A 213 -18.16 7.17 2.81
CA VAL A 213 -17.81 7.92 4.02
C VAL A 213 -18.85 9.02 4.24
N GLY A 214 -19.36 9.11 5.47
CA GLY A 214 -20.42 10.07 5.85
C GLY A 214 -21.85 9.61 5.51
N SER A 215 -22.03 8.50 4.78
CA SER A 215 -23.34 7.91 4.50
C SER A 215 -23.73 6.84 5.54
N HIS A 216 -25.02 6.65 5.75
CA HIS A 216 -25.56 5.49 6.48
C HIS A 216 -26.01 4.36 5.55
N ASP A 217 -26.09 4.63 4.25
CA ASP A 217 -26.56 3.69 3.25
C ASP A 217 -25.41 2.87 2.66
N ALA A 218 -25.56 1.54 2.65
CA ALA A 218 -24.64 0.64 2.00
C ALA A 218 -24.80 0.65 0.48
N GLU A 219 -23.69 0.72 -0.24
CA GLU A 219 -23.66 0.59 -1.69
C GLU A 219 -23.55 -0.86 -2.14
N ALA A 220 -22.90 -1.70 -1.33
CA ALA A 220 -22.77 -3.13 -1.58
C ALA A 220 -22.63 -3.90 -0.27
N ALA A 221 -22.98 -5.19 -0.33
CA ALA A 221 -22.73 -6.14 0.74
C ALA A 221 -22.34 -7.50 0.15
N SER A 222 -21.50 -8.24 0.86
CA SER A 222 -21.06 -9.58 0.51
C SER A 222 -20.81 -10.43 1.76
N GLU A 223 -20.75 -11.74 1.58
CA GLU A 223 -20.35 -12.69 2.63
C GLU A 223 -19.09 -13.45 2.17
N THR A 224 -18.18 -13.73 3.10
CA THR A 224 -17.00 -14.55 2.87
C THR A 224 -16.75 -15.50 4.05
N HIS A 225 -15.95 -16.54 3.83
CA HIS A 225 -15.53 -17.47 4.90
C HIS A 225 -14.16 -17.09 5.49
N ASN A 226 -13.39 -16.25 4.80
CA ASN A 226 -12.05 -15.84 5.20
C ASN A 226 -11.93 -14.31 5.11
N PRO A 227 -11.10 -13.68 5.98
CA PRO A 227 -10.78 -12.26 5.87
C PRO A 227 -10.27 -11.91 4.47
N VAL A 228 -10.65 -10.77 3.94
CA VAL A 228 -10.29 -10.37 2.57
C VAL A 228 -9.88 -8.92 2.49
N MET A 229 -8.67 -8.67 2.00
CA MET A 229 -8.27 -7.32 1.60
C MET A 229 -8.98 -6.97 0.29
N LEU A 230 -9.77 -5.91 0.29
CA LEU A 230 -10.52 -5.49 -0.90
C LEU A 230 -9.71 -4.45 -1.67
N PRO A 231 -9.32 -4.72 -2.93
CA PRO A 231 -8.67 -3.73 -3.78
C PRO A 231 -9.71 -2.72 -4.30
N MET A 232 -10.15 -1.84 -3.40
CA MET A 232 -11.17 -0.84 -3.66
C MET A 232 -10.65 0.28 -4.57
N ILE A 233 -11.48 0.63 -5.54
CA ILE A 233 -11.34 1.80 -6.41
C ILE A 233 -12.59 2.67 -6.26
N PRO A 234 -12.59 3.93 -6.70
CA PRO A 234 -13.79 4.76 -6.61
C PRO A 234 -14.99 4.09 -7.29
N GLY A 235 -16.05 3.85 -6.51
CA GLY A 235 -17.28 3.23 -6.99
C GLY A 235 -17.17 1.76 -7.39
N GLY A 236 -16.16 1.03 -6.93
CA GLY A 236 -16.02 -0.40 -7.24
C GLY A 236 -14.83 -1.10 -6.60
N LEU A 237 -14.50 -2.26 -7.16
CA LEU A 237 -13.36 -3.07 -6.77
C LEU A 237 -12.64 -3.63 -8.00
N LEU A 238 -11.41 -4.08 -7.79
CA LEU A 238 -10.66 -4.83 -8.78
C LEU A 238 -10.62 -6.32 -8.41
N GLU A 239 -10.49 -7.17 -9.41
CA GLU A 239 -10.37 -8.61 -9.22
C GLU A 239 -9.29 -9.18 -10.11
N THR A 240 -8.69 -10.28 -9.65
CA THR A 240 -7.76 -11.08 -10.43
C THR A 240 -8.48 -12.34 -10.90
N LEU A 241 -8.40 -12.59 -12.20
CA LEU A 241 -8.91 -13.81 -12.83
C LEU A 241 -7.74 -14.53 -13.50
N GLU A 242 -7.78 -15.85 -13.54
CA GLU A 242 -6.83 -16.60 -14.37
C GLU A 242 -7.00 -16.23 -15.85
N GLY A 243 -5.89 -15.95 -16.51
CA GLY A 243 -5.84 -15.65 -17.93
C GLY A 243 -5.95 -16.90 -18.80
N LYS A 244 -6.06 -16.69 -20.12
CA LYS A 244 -6.16 -17.80 -21.08
C LYS A 244 -4.85 -18.57 -21.26
N LYS A 245 -3.72 -17.99 -20.85
CA LYS A 245 -2.38 -18.58 -20.96
C LYS A 245 -1.84 -18.89 -19.57
N ALA A 246 -0.93 -19.86 -19.49
CA ALA A 246 -0.20 -20.14 -18.25
C ALA A 246 0.54 -18.87 -17.78
N ASP A 247 0.59 -18.67 -16.46
CA ASP A 247 1.20 -17.52 -15.79
C ASP A 247 0.67 -16.16 -16.24
N THR A 248 -0.56 -16.10 -16.77
CA THR A 248 -1.24 -14.84 -17.11
C THR A 248 -2.46 -14.64 -16.23
N TRP A 249 -2.70 -13.40 -15.82
CA TRP A 249 -3.81 -13.01 -14.97
C TRP A 249 -4.53 -11.82 -15.59
N ALA A 250 -5.84 -11.93 -15.76
CA ALA A 250 -6.67 -10.83 -16.20
C ALA A 250 -7.11 -9.99 -14.99
N ILE A 251 -6.94 -8.69 -15.08
CA ILE A 251 -7.41 -7.73 -14.08
C ILE A 251 -8.79 -7.24 -14.52
N ARG A 252 -9.80 -7.48 -13.70
CA ARG A 252 -11.18 -7.08 -13.95
C ARG A 252 -11.57 -5.94 -13.01
N SER A 253 -12.16 -4.89 -13.55
CA SER A 253 -12.85 -3.86 -12.77
C SER A 253 -14.33 -4.24 -12.64
N VAL A 254 -14.82 -4.20 -11.41
CA VAL A 254 -16.23 -4.44 -11.04
C VAL A 254 -16.73 -3.19 -10.32
N LEU A 255 -17.46 -2.35 -11.05
CA LEU A 255 -18.10 -1.17 -10.47
C LEU A 255 -19.39 -1.58 -9.74
N PHE A 256 -19.76 -0.88 -8.68
CA PHE A 256 -21.04 -1.09 -8.00
C PHE A 256 -22.23 -0.78 -8.91
N ARG A 257 -21.99 0.02 -9.97
CA ARG A 257 -22.95 0.31 -11.03
C ARG A 257 -22.27 0.16 -12.38
N GLY A 258 -22.82 -0.70 -13.24
CA GLY A 258 -22.33 -0.95 -14.59
C GLY A 258 -21.78 -2.36 -14.78
N ASP A 259 -21.37 -2.65 -16.00
CA ASP A 259 -20.88 -3.99 -16.36
C ASP A 259 -19.39 -4.16 -16.02
N PRO A 260 -18.98 -5.33 -15.50
CA PRO A 260 -17.57 -5.64 -15.29
C PRO A 260 -16.76 -5.58 -16.59
N LYS A 261 -15.52 -5.10 -16.50
CA LYS A 261 -14.62 -4.97 -17.64
C LYS A 261 -13.22 -5.48 -17.32
N ILE A 262 -12.64 -6.27 -18.23
CA ILE A 262 -11.20 -6.56 -18.19
C ILE A 262 -10.43 -5.29 -18.55
N VAL A 263 -9.60 -4.82 -17.64
CA VAL A 263 -8.78 -3.61 -17.82
C VAL A 263 -7.38 -3.94 -18.28
N ALA A 264 -6.79 -5.05 -17.82
CA ALA A 264 -5.43 -5.43 -18.20
C ALA A 264 -5.22 -6.96 -18.14
N GLU A 265 -4.12 -7.42 -18.73
CA GLU A 265 -3.58 -8.78 -18.55
C GLU A 265 -2.12 -8.65 -18.14
N VAL A 266 -1.72 -9.37 -17.09
CA VAL A 266 -0.37 -9.30 -16.51
C VAL A 266 0.24 -10.68 -16.42
N GLN A 267 1.57 -10.76 -16.48
CA GLN A 267 2.30 -12.00 -16.29
C GLN A 267 2.75 -12.17 -14.83
N SER A 268 2.42 -13.30 -14.21
CA SER A 268 2.85 -13.67 -12.87
C SER A 268 2.73 -15.17 -12.64
N ARG A 269 3.73 -15.77 -11.97
CA ARG A 269 3.73 -17.20 -11.61
C ARG A 269 2.84 -17.57 -10.42
N CYS A 270 2.29 -16.56 -9.75
CA CYS A 270 1.34 -16.70 -8.65
C CYS A 270 0.18 -15.73 -8.87
N GLN A 271 -0.95 -15.96 -8.19
CA GLN A 271 -2.05 -14.99 -8.19
C GLN A 271 -1.54 -13.65 -7.67
N PRO A 272 -1.54 -12.58 -8.48
CA PRO A 272 -1.03 -11.30 -8.04
C PRO A 272 -2.00 -10.66 -7.03
N THR A 273 -1.46 -9.85 -6.14
CA THR A 273 -2.26 -8.98 -5.28
C THR A 273 -2.43 -7.62 -5.93
N LEU A 274 -3.59 -7.01 -5.72
CA LEU A 274 -3.93 -5.69 -6.24
C LEU A 274 -3.92 -4.70 -5.09
N ASN A 275 -3.16 -3.63 -5.24
CA ASN A 275 -3.04 -2.57 -4.25
C ASN A 275 -3.33 -1.24 -4.95
N PRO A 276 -4.61 -0.81 -5.03
CA PRO A 276 -4.94 0.54 -5.46
C PRO A 276 -4.19 1.57 -4.62
N VAL A 277 -3.47 2.48 -5.27
CA VAL A 277 -2.69 3.54 -4.60
C VAL A 277 -3.21 4.94 -4.87
N SER A 278 -4.20 5.04 -5.76
CA SER A 278 -4.97 6.25 -6.03
C SER A 278 -6.29 5.87 -6.71
N ALA A 279 -7.13 6.86 -7.00
CA ALA A 279 -8.33 6.70 -7.81
C ALA A 279 -8.06 6.12 -9.22
N THR A 280 -6.84 6.31 -9.75
CA THR A 280 -6.54 6.03 -11.16
C THR A 280 -5.34 5.10 -11.38
N VAL A 281 -4.69 4.63 -10.31
CA VAL A 281 -3.48 3.78 -10.41
C VAL A 281 -3.54 2.66 -9.39
N THR A 282 -3.25 1.45 -9.85
CA THR A 282 -3.16 0.23 -9.04
C THR A 282 -1.81 -0.43 -9.20
N LEU A 283 -1.20 -0.85 -8.09
CA LEU A 283 -0.04 -1.72 -8.11
C LEU A 283 -0.49 -3.17 -8.16
N VAL A 284 0.01 -3.88 -9.17
CA VAL A 284 -0.13 -5.31 -9.33
C VAL A 284 1.16 -5.95 -8.85
N VAL A 285 1.10 -6.67 -7.73
CA VAL A 285 2.25 -7.30 -7.09
C VAL A 285 2.17 -8.80 -7.30
N GLY A 286 3.00 -9.32 -8.20
CA GLY A 286 3.10 -10.73 -8.55
C GLY A 286 4.45 -11.34 -8.20
N CYS A 287 4.66 -12.60 -8.60
CA CYS A 287 5.89 -13.34 -8.34
C CYS A 287 6.86 -13.27 -9.53
N TYR A 288 8.12 -12.91 -9.27
CA TYR A 288 9.18 -12.89 -10.30
C TYR A 288 9.72 -14.31 -10.60
N GLN A 289 10.48 -14.46 -11.68
CA GLN A 289 10.95 -15.76 -12.20
C GLN A 289 11.92 -16.53 -11.27
N SER A 290 12.52 -15.86 -10.28
CA SER A 290 13.44 -16.43 -9.28
C SER A 290 12.89 -16.30 -7.86
N LEU A 291 13.35 -17.18 -6.96
CA LEU A 291 12.95 -17.30 -5.54
C LEU A 291 12.71 -15.94 -4.84
N GLY A 292 11.46 -15.71 -4.44
CA GLY A 292 11.05 -14.76 -3.40
C GLY A 292 10.75 -13.32 -3.84
N ASP A 293 11.45 -12.78 -4.84
CA ASP A 293 11.30 -11.36 -5.19
C ASP A 293 9.95 -11.06 -5.86
N GLN A 294 9.42 -9.89 -5.54
CA GLN A 294 8.14 -9.41 -6.04
C GLN A 294 8.33 -8.62 -7.33
N HIS A 295 7.49 -8.93 -8.32
CA HIS A 295 7.35 -8.14 -9.52
C HIS A 295 6.20 -7.16 -9.33
N VAL A 296 6.47 -5.86 -9.43
CA VAL A 296 5.49 -4.80 -9.21
C VAL A 296 5.26 -4.05 -10.49
N VAL A 297 4.02 -4.06 -10.97
CA VAL A 297 3.60 -3.32 -12.16
C VAL A 297 2.56 -2.29 -11.74
N ALA A 298 2.77 -1.03 -12.06
CA ALA A 298 1.74 0.00 -11.90
C ALA A 298 0.89 0.10 -13.16
N LEU A 299 -0.41 -0.03 -12.99
CA LEU A 299 -1.40 0.10 -14.06
C LEU A 299 -2.25 1.34 -13.82
N SER A 300 -2.52 2.09 -14.87
CA SER A 300 -3.59 3.09 -14.86
C SER A 300 -4.97 2.44 -14.87
N ALA A 301 -6.01 3.21 -14.57
CA ALA A 301 -7.40 2.74 -14.55
C ALA A 301 -7.91 2.18 -15.89
N ASP A 302 -7.34 2.65 -17.00
CA ASP A 302 -7.60 2.13 -18.36
C ASP A 302 -6.71 0.94 -18.74
N GLY A 303 -5.82 0.49 -17.84
CA GLY A 303 -5.02 -0.72 -18.00
C GLY A 303 -3.64 -0.52 -18.62
N HIS A 304 -3.20 0.71 -18.84
CA HIS A 304 -1.86 0.97 -19.35
C HIS A 304 -0.81 0.77 -18.26
N GLN A 305 0.25 0.04 -18.58
CA GLN A 305 1.42 -0.05 -17.71
C GLN A 305 2.14 1.30 -17.67
N LEU A 306 2.27 1.87 -16.48
CA LEU A 306 2.93 3.14 -16.22
C LEU A 306 4.43 2.92 -15.95
N TRP A 307 4.73 1.97 -15.08
CA TRP A 307 6.08 1.61 -14.69
C TRP A 307 6.10 0.20 -14.09
N GLU A 308 7.30 -0.37 -14.01
CA GLU A 308 7.55 -1.67 -13.40
C GLU A 308 8.77 -1.61 -12.50
N GLN A 309 8.76 -2.39 -11.42
CA GLN A 309 9.85 -2.51 -10.46
C GLN A 309 9.98 -3.93 -9.93
N ARG A 310 11.15 -4.20 -9.36
CA ARG A 310 11.43 -5.43 -8.61
C ARG A 310 11.67 -5.07 -7.16
N TRP A 311 10.89 -5.66 -6.26
CA TRP A 311 11.05 -5.50 -4.82
C TRP A 311 11.62 -6.78 -4.21
N GLN A 312 12.56 -6.62 -3.28
CA GLN A 312 13.29 -7.75 -2.69
C GLN A 312 12.42 -8.52 -1.71
N ALA A 313 12.58 -9.84 -1.66
CA ALA A 313 11.85 -10.74 -0.76
C ALA A 313 12.09 -10.48 0.75
N ARG A 314 13.08 -9.65 1.10
CA ARG A 314 13.35 -9.23 2.48
C ARG A 314 12.42 -8.11 2.97
N TYR A 315 11.65 -7.51 2.06
CA TYR A 315 10.66 -6.49 2.37
C TYR A 315 9.31 -7.14 2.64
N VAL A 316 8.84 -7.05 3.89
CA VAL A 316 7.65 -7.76 4.36
C VAL A 316 6.69 -6.83 5.09
N TRP A 317 5.42 -7.28 5.16
CA TRP A 317 4.33 -6.59 5.83
C TRP A 317 4.16 -5.14 5.36
N PRO A 318 3.88 -4.94 4.07
CA PRO A 318 3.74 -3.61 3.54
C PRO A 318 2.52 -2.89 4.14
N THR A 319 2.66 -1.58 4.33
CA THR A 319 1.59 -0.65 4.68
C THR A 319 1.70 0.56 3.77
N PHE A 320 0.57 1.23 3.55
CA PHE A 320 0.47 2.34 2.62
C PHE A 320 -0.24 3.53 3.25
N ASP A 321 0.12 4.71 2.74
CA ASP A 321 -0.64 5.95 2.88
C ASP A 321 -0.67 6.68 1.54
N PHE A 322 -1.68 7.52 1.30
CA PHE A 322 -1.98 8.04 -0.03
C PHE A 322 -2.21 9.55 -0.01
N ALA A 323 -1.65 10.24 -1.00
CA ALA A 323 -2.10 11.60 -1.29
C ALA A 323 -3.48 11.52 -1.95
N ARG A 324 -4.47 12.24 -1.41
CA ARG A 324 -5.85 12.23 -1.93
C ARG A 324 -5.95 12.70 -3.39
N ASN A 325 -5.04 13.56 -3.84
CA ASN A 325 -4.95 13.96 -5.24
C ASN A 325 -4.37 12.87 -6.18
N GLY A 326 -3.99 11.70 -5.63
CA GLY A 326 -3.45 10.56 -6.35
C GLY A 326 -2.00 10.75 -6.83
N SER A 327 -1.36 11.87 -6.53
CA SER A 327 -0.05 12.20 -7.10
C SER A 327 1.09 11.39 -6.50
N ARG A 328 0.93 10.95 -5.25
CA ARG A 328 1.92 10.17 -4.51
C ARG A 328 1.27 9.12 -3.62
N PHE A 329 2.06 8.10 -3.32
CA PHE A 329 1.77 7.15 -2.25
C PHE A 329 3.03 6.91 -1.42
N VAL A 330 2.82 6.53 -0.17
CA VAL A 330 3.86 6.03 0.72
C VAL A 330 3.80 4.52 0.74
N TYR A 331 4.96 3.89 0.67
CA TYR A 331 5.14 2.47 0.91
C TYR A 331 6.06 2.31 2.13
N SER A 332 5.56 1.64 3.17
CA SER A 332 6.33 1.27 4.34
C SER A 332 6.41 -0.24 4.45
N THR A 333 7.58 -0.75 4.79
CA THR A 333 7.85 -2.18 4.94
C THR A 333 8.83 -2.42 6.08
N LEU A 334 8.79 -3.61 6.68
CA LEU A 334 9.90 -4.09 7.47
C LEU A 334 11.04 -4.51 6.53
N ASP A 335 12.26 -4.15 6.90
CA ASP A 335 13.48 -4.58 6.24
C ASP A 335 14.16 -5.67 7.05
N LEU A 336 14.14 -6.91 6.55
CA LEU A 336 14.69 -8.05 7.25
C LEU A 336 16.18 -8.26 7.00
N GLY A 337 16.82 -8.97 7.92
CA GLY A 337 18.23 -9.33 7.83
C GLY A 337 18.57 -10.25 6.67
N ARG A 338 17.58 -11.01 6.21
CA ARG A 338 17.65 -12.04 5.18
C ARG A 338 16.36 -12.03 4.34
N PRO A 339 16.41 -12.49 3.07
CA PRO A 339 15.21 -12.84 2.33
C PRO A 339 14.39 -13.90 3.08
N ILE A 340 13.07 -13.79 3.05
CA ILE A 340 12.17 -14.82 3.58
C ILE A 340 11.17 -15.26 2.51
N GLY A 341 10.90 -16.56 2.46
CA GLY A 341 9.78 -17.12 1.69
C GLY A 341 8.46 -16.97 2.44
N THR A 342 7.35 -17.31 1.77
CA THR A 342 5.98 -17.19 2.31
C THR A 342 5.76 -17.95 3.62
N MET A 343 6.49 -19.04 3.85
CA MET A 343 6.33 -19.92 5.01
C MET A 343 7.50 -19.84 5.99
N ASP A 344 8.49 -18.98 5.73
CA ASP A 344 9.66 -18.88 6.58
C ASP A 344 9.30 -18.06 7.84
N PRO A 345 9.52 -18.61 9.05
CA PRO A 345 9.31 -17.84 10.26
C PRO A 345 10.37 -16.74 10.35
N PHE A 346 10.01 -15.62 10.96
CA PHE A 346 10.95 -14.60 11.41
C PHE A 346 10.45 -13.98 12.71
N ASP A 347 11.38 -13.43 13.50
CA ASP A 347 11.05 -12.76 14.75
C ASP A 347 11.56 -11.32 14.78
N SER A 348 11.42 -10.66 15.93
CA SER A 348 11.84 -9.27 16.11
C SER A 348 13.35 -9.04 15.92
N THR A 349 14.18 -10.06 16.10
CA THR A 349 15.63 -9.97 15.93
C THR A 349 16.06 -10.01 14.46
N ASP A 350 15.22 -10.55 13.58
CA ASP A 350 15.43 -10.50 12.13
C ASP A 350 15.17 -9.10 11.55
N VAL A 351 14.46 -8.22 12.26
CA VAL A 351 14.06 -6.89 11.78
C VAL A 351 15.20 -5.88 11.94
N LYS A 352 15.73 -5.38 10.81
CA LYS A 352 16.80 -4.36 10.80
C LYS A 352 16.26 -2.94 10.91
N ALA A 353 15.16 -2.66 10.21
CA ALA A 353 14.54 -1.34 10.16
C ALA A 353 13.10 -1.42 9.68
N GLN A 354 12.35 -0.32 9.85
CA GLN A 354 11.15 -0.04 9.08
C GLN A 354 11.51 1.00 8.02
N MET A 355 11.54 0.60 6.76
CA MET A 355 11.81 1.51 5.64
C MET A 355 10.50 2.14 5.19
N VAL A 356 10.50 3.46 5.00
CA VAL A 356 9.36 4.23 4.49
C VAL A 356 9.80 5.04 3.28
N GLY A 357 9.20 4.77 2.12
CA GLY A 357 9.48 5.45 0.86
C GLY A 357 8.27 6.19 0.31
N VAL A 358 8.48 7.40 -0.20
CA VAL A 358 7.45 8.21 -0.87
C VAL A 358 7.66 8.14 -2.38
N PHE A 359 6.66 7.67 -3.11
CA PHE A 359 6.72 7.43 -4.54
C PHE A 359 5.81 8.39 -5.31
N ASP A 360 6.30 8.89 -6.44
CA ASP A 360 5.47 9.52 -7.48
C ASP A 360 4.60 8.44 -8.13
N THR A 361 3.28 8.54 -8.00
CA THR A 361 2.35 7.49 -8.44
C THR A 361 2.47 7.20 -9.94
N ALA A 362 2.61 8.25 -10.75
CA ALA A 362 2.62 8.14 -12.21
C ALA A 362 3.94 7.59 -12.78
N THR A 363 5.06 7.78 -12.09
CA THR A 363 6.40 7.45 -12.62
C THR A 363 7.12 6.36 -11.84
N GLY A 364 6.66 6.03 -10.64
CA GLY A 364 7.33 5.09 -9.73
C GLY A 364 8.63 5.66 -9.15
N LYS A 365 8.94 6.93 -9.41
CA LYS A 365 10.16 7.55 -8.92
C LYS A 365 10.05 7.80 -7.42
N LEU A 366 11.13 7.50 -6.71
CA LEU A 366 11.25 7.70 -5.28
C LEU A 366 11.60 9.17 -4.99
N ALA A 367 10.72 9.85 -4.27
CA ALA A 367 10.89 11.24 -3.83
C ALA A 367 11.67 11.34 -2.51
N LEU A 368 11.50 10.37 -1.62
CA LEU A 368 12.15 10.32 -0.31
C LEU A 368 12.19 8.87 0.21
N VAL A 369 13.24 8.50 0.95
CA VAL A 369 13.26 7.30 1.81
C VAL A 369 13.82 7.66 3.18
N ARG A 370 13.14 7.22 4.24
CA ARG A 370 13.60 7.33 5.63
C ARG A 370 13.28 6.04 6.38
N ASN A 371 14.02 5.77 7.44
CA ASN A 371 13.69 4.67 8.35
C ASN A 371 12.87 5.23 9.51
N ALA A 372 11.72 4.63 9.84
CA ALA A 372 10.96 5.04 11.01
C ALA A 372 11.60 4.49 12.29
N SER A 373 11.51 5.25 13.39
CA SER A 373 11.90 4.80 14.72
C SER A 373 10.94 5.39 15.78
N PRO A 374 10.28 4.55 16.60
CA PRO A 374 10.38 3.10 16.68
C PRO A 374 9.81 2.37 15.45
N VAL A 375 10.21 1.12 15.27
CA VAL A 375 9.61 0.22 14.27
C VAL A 375 8.19 -0.14 14.68
N MET A 376 7.22 0.13 13.79
CA MET A 376 5.80 -0.17 13.97
C MET A 376 5.29 -0.96 12.76
N SER A 377 5.16 -2.27 12.90
CA SER A 377 4.70 -3.20 11.84
C SER A 377 3.22 -3.05 11.47
N ALA A 378 2.43 -2.39 12.33
CA ALA A 378 1.08 -1.93 12.01
C ALA A 378 1.09 -0.70 11.07
N GLY A 379 2.26 -0.07 10.86
CA GLY A 379 2.41 1.20 10.17
C GLY A 379 1.97 2.39 11.01
N GLN A 380 1.39 3.39 10.35
CA GLN A 380 0.79 4.59 10.94
C GLN A 380 1.74 5.55 11.66
N ASN A 381 3.02 5.24 11.78
CA ASN A 381 4.05 6.16 12.27
C ASN A 381 4.64 7.06 11.17
N TYR A 382 3.90 7.25 10.09
CA TYR A 382 4.17 8.16 8.99
C TYR A 382 2.85 8.64 8.39
N ALA A 383 2.88 9.75 7.67
CA ALA A 383 1.72 10.29 6.96
C ALA A 383 2.14 11.08 5.72
N LEU A 384 1.26 11.14 4.73
CA LEU A 384 1.38 11.95 3.52
C LEU A 384 0.25 12.98 3.47
N SER A 385 0.59 14.24 3.18
CA SER A 385 -0.44 15.28 3.04
C SER A 385 -1.35 14.98 1.85
N ALA A 386 -2.58 15.49 1.92
CA ALA A 386 -3.58 15.25 0.89
C ALA A 386 -3.17 15.70 -0.52
N ASP A 387 -2.32 16.72 -0.60
CA ASP A 387 -1.75 17.23 -1.86
C ASP A 387 -0.43 16.53 -2.27
N GLY A 388 0.07 15.60 -1.46
CA GLY A 388 1.31 14.86 -1.70
C GLY A 388 2.59 15.71 -1.61
N ARG A 389 2.51 16.92 -1.03
CA ARG A 389 3.66 17.84 -0.95
C ARG A 389 4.41 17.77 0.38
N ARG A 390 3.80 17.22 1.42
CA ARG A 390 4.43 17.06 2.73
C ARG A 390 4.37 15.63 3.19
N PHE A 391 5.45 15.19 3.82
CA PHE A 391 5.55 13.87 4.45
C PHE A 391 5.95 14.04 5.90
N ALA A 392 5.29 13.32 6.80
CA ALA A 392 5.61 13.26 8.21
C ALA A 392 6.04 11.84 8.59
N ILE A 393 7.02 11.70 9.48
CA ILE A 393 7.48 10.41 10.00
C ILE A 393 7.92 10.55 11.45
N LEU A 394 7.57 9.57 12.28
CA LEU A 394 8.08 9.43 13.63
C LEU A 394 9.47 8.76 13.57
N ARG A 395 10.50 9.51 13.96
CA ARG A 395 11.90 9.09 13.90
C ARG A 395 12.75 9.87 14.90
N ASP A 396 13.66 9.16 15.57
CA ASP A 396 14.69 9.70 16.46
C ASP A 396 14.10 10.59 17.57
N ASP A 397 13.04 10.11 18.23
CA ASP A 397 12.33 10.83 19.30
C ASP A 397 11.70 12.16 18.86
N ALA A 398 11.39 12.29 17.57
CA ALA A 398 10.67 13.42 17.01
C ALA A 398 9.73 13.01 15.88
N ILE A 399 8.77 13.88 15.57
CA ILE A 399 8.08 13.87 14.28
C ILE A 399 8.86 14.79 13.35
N GLU A 400 9.38 14.22 12.27
CA GLU A 400 10.06 14.96 11.20
C GLU A 400 9.08 15.23 10.06
N ILE A 401 9.03 16.48 9.61
CA ILE A 401 8.23 16.91 8.46
C ILE A 401 9.17 17.29 7.32
N TYR A 402 8.85 16.81 6.13
CA TYR A 402 9.61 17.05 4.91
C TYR A 402 8.71 17.72 3.87
N ASP A 403 9.15 18.86 3.33
CA ASP A 403 8.59 19.39 2.09
C ASP A 403 9.19 18.61 0.91
N LEU A 404 8.32 17.92 0.17
CA LEU A 404 8.72 17.07 -0.92
C LEU A 404 8.83 17.88 -2.23
N PRO A 405 9.71 17.49 -3.16
CA PRO A 405 9.81 18.15 -4.45
C PRO A 405 8.50 18.04 -5.25
N PRO A 406 8.25 18.91 -6.24
CA PRO A 406 7.15 18.74 -7.18
C PRO A 406 7.15 17.33 -7.80
N VAL A 407 5.95 16.83 -8.10
CA VAL A 407 5.77 15.52 -8.75
C VAL A 407 6.36 15.59 -10.16
N ALA A 408 7.13 14.58 -10.56
CA ALA A 408 7.67 14.53 -11.91
C ALA A 408 6.52 14.38 -12.92
N GLU A 409 6.53 15.19 -13.98
CA GLU A 409 5.60 14.97 -15.10
C GLU A 409 5.88 13.59 -15.74
N PRO A 410 4.83 12.85 -16.14
CA PRO A 410 5.00 11.61 -16.87
C PRO A 410 5.83 11.89 -18.12
N ALA A 411 6.89 11.11 -18.36
CA ALA A 411 7.61 11.21 -19.61
C ALA A 411 6.62 11.00 -20.77
N PRO A 412 6.64 11.82 -21.84
CA PRO A 412 5.77 11.60 -22.98
C PRO A 412 6.02 10.19 -23.50
N GLY A 413 4.97 9.36 -23.49
CA GLY A 413 5.06 7.98 -23.94
C GLY A 413 5.57 7.89 -25.39
N PRO A 414 6.04 6.69 -25.82
CA PRO A 414 6.63 6.50 -27.15
C PRO A 414 5.71 6.82 -28.35
N ALA A 415 4.44 7.21 -28.12
CA ALA A 415 3.52 7.65 -29.16
C ALA A 415 3.75 9.08 -29.68
N ALA A 416 4.49 9.94 -28.97
CA ALA A 416 4.59 11.37 -29.32
C ALA A 416 5.71 11.72 -30.33
N GLN A 417 6.61 10.79 -30.68
CA GLN A 417 7.75 11.10 -31.57
C GLN A 417 7.44 10.98 -33.07
N THR A 418 6.21 10.65 -33.48
CA THR A 418 5.89 10.41 -34.90
C THR A 418 5.24 11.60 -35.62
N GLN A 419 5.06 12.76 -34.98
CA GLN A 419 4.40 13.92 -35.64
C GLN A 419 5.27 15.16 -35.86
N ALA A 420 6.54 15.17 -35.45
CA ALA A 420 7.41 16.34 -35.66
C ALA A 420 8.26 16.31 -36.96
N SER A 421 8.20 15.26 -37.78
CA SER A 421 9.04 15.13 -39.00
C SER A 421 8.32 15.30 -40.34
N LYS A 422 7.03 15.70 -40.34
CA LYS A 422 6.26 15.96 -41.58
C LYS A 422 5.74 17.39 -41.70
N GLN A 423 6.57 18.39 -41.42
CA GLN A 423 6.36 19.75 -41.91
C GLN A 423 7.72 20.35 -42.29
N GLY A 424 8.16 20.12 -43.52
CA GLY A 424 9.45 20.64 -43.99
C GLY A 424 9.90 20.13 -45.35
N SER A 425 9.01 20.03 -46.34
CA SER A 425 9.43 19.99 -47.75
C SER A 425 8.33 20.59 -48.62
N GLY A 426 8.37 21.92 -48.70
CA GLY A 426 7.56 22.72 -49.61
C GLY A 426 8.44 23.79 -50.24
N LYS A 427 8.74 23.59 -51.53
CA LYS A 427 9.23 24.56 -52.52
C LYS A 427 10.60 25.24 -52.27
N LYS A 428 11.56 24.90 -53.13
CA LYS A 428 11.87 25.70 -54.33
C LYS A 428 12.55 24.86 -55.40
#